data_AF-A0A946WS81-F1
#
_entry.id   AF-A0A946WS81-F1
#
_cell.length_a   1.000
_cell.length_b   1.000
_cell.length_c   1.000
_cell.angle_alpha   90.00
_cell.angle_beta   90.00
_cell.angle_gamma   90.00
#
_symmetry.space_group_name_H-M   'P 1'
#
loop_
_entity.id
_entity.type
_entity.pdbx_description
1 polymer ?
#
loop_
_entity_poly.entity_id
_entity_poly.type
_entity_poly.pdbx_seq_one_letter_code
_entity_poly.pdbx_strand_id
1 'polypeptide(L)' 'MKILESEFLDMKEAQSYLSLKSHKTLYNWVSQGRINVYKMGRYNRFKVSDLDKMFKLKR' A
#
# COMPACT_ATOMS: atom_id res chain seq x y z
N MET A 1 13.00 -12.84 -6.77
CA MET A 1 11.96 -11.80 -6.92
C MET A 1 12.65 -10.47 -7.14
N LYS A 2 12.39 -9.78 -8.27
CA LYS A 2 12.94 -8.44 -8.52
C LYS A 2 12.36 -7.49 -7.46
N ILE A 3 13.24 -6.92 -6.64
CA ILE A 3 12.88 -5.82 -5.74
C ILE A 3 12.62 -4.62 -6.65
N LEU A 4 11.35 -4.28 -6.86
CA LEU A 4 10.93 -3.19 -7.73
C LEU A 4 11.49 -1.87 -7.18
N GLU A 5 12.29 -1.18 -8.00
CA GLU A 5 12.87 0.15 -7.73
C GLU A 5 11.81 1.27 -7.61
N SER A 6 10.53 0.97 -7.81
CA SER A 6 9.43 1.89 -7.56
C SER A 6 9.01 1.81 -6.09
N GLU A 7 9.37 2.83 -5.29
CA GLU A 7 8.96 2.99 -3.88
C GLU A 7 7.43 2.99 -3.67
N PHE A 8 6.65 3.15 -4.75
CA PHE A 8 5.21 3.32 -4.73
C PHE A 8 4.50 2.14 -5.38
N LEU A 9 3.57 1.56 -4.63
CA LEU A 9 2.69 0.47 -5.05
C LEU A 9 1.31 0.99 -5.43
N ASP A 10 0.67 0.36 -6.40
CA ASP A 10 -0.76 0.51 -6.63
C ASP A 10 -1.62 -0.27 -5.61
N MET A 11 -2.94 -0.19 -5.73
CA MET A 11 -3.87 -0.86 -4.81
C MET A 11 -3.71 -2.38 -4.79
N LYS A 12 -3.47 -3.01 -5.94
CA LYS A 12 -3.32 -4.46 -6.07
C LYS A 12 -1.95 -4.94 -5.59
N GLU A 13 -0.92 -4.15 -5.90
CA GLU A 13 0.43 -4.37 -5.40
C GLU A 13 0.50 -4.21 -3.89
N ALA A 14 -0.10 -3.16 -3.32
CA ALA A 14 -0.16 -2.95 -1.87
C ALA A 14 -0.97 -4.04 -1.16
N GLN A 15 -2.08 -4.51 -1.77
CA GLN A 15 -2.82 -5.66 -1.26
C GLN A 15 -1.93 -6.91 -1.20
N SER A 16 -1.21 -7.19 -2.28
CA SER A 16 -0.29 -8.33 -2.36
C SER A 16 0.86 -8.19 -1.36
N TYR A 17 1.43 -6.99 -1.24
CA TYR A 17 2.52 -6.67 -0.32
C TYR A 17 2.14 -6.90 1.13
N LEU A 18 0.94 -6.45 1.53
CA LEU A 18 0.40 -6.64 2.86
C LEU A 18 -0.22 -8.03 3.08
N SER A 19 -0.14 -8.93 2.08
CA SER A 19 -0.78 -10.25 2.10
C SER A 19 -2.26 -10.21 2.49
N LEU A 20 -2.97 -9.16 2.06
CA LEU A 20 -4.39 -8.99 2.36
C LEU A 20 -5.23 -9.89 1.47
N LYS A 21 -6.21 -10.57 2.07
CA LYS A 21 -7.16 -11.44 1.34
C LYS A 21 -8.10 -10.68 0.41
N SER A 22 -8.29 -9.37 0.61
CA SER A 22 -9.16 -8.55 -0.23
C SER A 22 -8.70 -7.10 -0.32
N HIS A 23 -8.74 -6.57 -1.54
CA HIS A 23 -8.58 -5.13 -1.82
C HIS A 23 -9.61 -4.22 -1.14
N LYS A 24 -10.77 -4.76 -0.71
CA LYS A 24 -11.82 -3.97 -0.02
C LYS A 24 -11.34 -3.46 1.33
N THR A 25 -10.55 -4.27 2.03
CA THR A 25 -9.95 -3.90 3.31
C THR A 25 -9.04 -2.68 3.14
N LEU A 26 -8.18 -2.71 2.13
CA LEU A 26 -7.28 -1.61 1.82
C LEU A 26 -8.06 -0.35 1.38
N TYR A 27 -9.12 -0.51 0.59
CA TYR A 27 -10.01 0.59 0.18
C TYR A 27 -10.69 1.26 1.38
N ASN A 28 -11.20 0.46 2.33
CA ASN A 28 -11.82 0.96 3.56
C ASN A 28 -10.83 1.71 4.44
N TRP A 29 -9.58 1.25 4.53
CA TRP A 29 -8.55 1.98 5.27
C TRP A 29 -8.21 3.32 4.63
N VAL A 30 -8.17 3.37 3.30
CA VAL A 30 -8.00 4.63 2.56
C VAL A 30 -9.16 5.57 2.81
N SER A 31 -10.41 5.11 2.69
CA SER A 31 -11.59 5.96 2.89
C SER A 31 -11.74 6.47 4.32
N GLN A 32 -11.26 5.70 5.30
CA GLN A 32 -11.25 6.06 6.72
C GLN A 32 -10.02 6.89 7.13
N GLY A 33 -9.09 7.19 6.20
CA GLY A 33 -7.85 7.90 6.52
C GLY A 33 -6.92 7.14 7.46
N ARG A 34 -7.04 5.81 7.53
CA ARG A 34 -6.26 4.94 8.42
C ARG A 34 -4.93 4.51 7.83
N ILE A 35 -4.64 4.86 6.58
CA ILE A 35 -3.41 4.49 5.87
C ILE A 35 -2.94 5.67 5.03
N ASN A 36 -1.62 5.86 4.97
CA ASN A 36 -1.03 6.88 4.11
C ASN A 36 -1.22 6.50 2.65
N VAL A 37 -1.78 7.43 1.87
CA VAL A 37 -1.98 7.27 0.44
C VAL A 37 -1.57 8.56 -0.28
N TYR A 38 -0.86 8.39 -1.38
CA TYR A 38 -0.39 9.48 -2.22
C TYR A 38 -1.21 9.50 -3.50
N LYS A 39 -1.75 10.67 -3.85
CA LYS A 39 -2.43 10.87 -5.12
C LYS A 39 -1.38 11.13 -6.21
N MET A 40 -1.30 10.24 -7.19
CA MET A 40 -0.50 10.42 -8.40
C MET A 40 -1.44 10.48 -9.59
N GLY A 41 -1.78 11.70 -10.00
CA GLY A 41 -2.86 11.96 -10.95
C GLY A 41 -4.20 11.42 -10.41
N ARG A 42 -4.86 10.58 -11.21
CA ARG A 42 -6.15 9.97 -10.84
C ARG A 42 -6.04 8.73 -9.94
N TYR A 43 -4.83 8.26 -9.66
CA TYR A 43 -4.61 6.99 -8.96
C TYR A 43 -4.05 7.17 -7.56
N ASN A 44 -4.43 6.25 -6.67
CA ASN A 44 -3.85 6.10 -5.35
C ASN A 44 -2.57 5.26 -5.44
N ARG A 45 -1.54 5.71 -4.74
CA ARG A 45 -0.26 5.03 -4.60
C ARG A 45 0.16 4.93 -3.15
N PHE A 46 0.80 3.83 -2.78
CA PHE A 46 1.19 3.50 -1.42
C PHE A 46 2.69 3.40 -1.34
N LYS A 47 3.33 4.18 -0.48
CA LYS A 47 4.77 4.10 -0.31
C LYS A 47 5.12 2.87 0.51
N VAL A 48 6.03 2.03 0.02
CA VAL A 48 6.43 0.79 0.68
C VAL A 48 6.94 1.05 2.10
N SER A 49 7.77 2.08 2.30
CA SER A 49 8.32 2.42 3.61
C SER A 49 7.27 2.89 4.61
N ASP A 50 6.17 3.48 4.15
CA ASP A 50 5.04 3.83 5.02
C ASP A 50 4.26 2.59 5.43
N LEU A 51 4.03 1.67 4.49
CA LEU A 51 3.43 0.37 4.79
C LEU A 51 4.26 -0.39 5.82
N ASP A 52 5.58 -0.45 5.64
CA ASP A 52 6.50 -1.12 6.57
C ASP A 52 6.44 -0.50 7.97
N LYS A 53 6.44 0.83 8.07
CA LYS A 53 6.31 1.55 9.35
C LYS A 53 4.98 1.29 10.03
N MET A 54 3.88 1.37 9.28
CA MET A 54 2.53 1.21 9.81
C MET A 54 2.25 -0.20 10.31
N PHE A 55 2.66 -1.21 9.54
CA PHE A 55 2.39 -2.61 9.85
C PHE A 55 3.55 -3.30 10.57
N LYS A 56 4.60 -2.55 10.94
CA LYS A 56 5.83 -3.06 11.59
C LYS A 56 6.38 -4.31 10.89
N LEU A 57 6.33 -4.32 9.56
CA LEU A 57 6.84 -5.44 8.78
C LEU A 57 8.36 -5.48 8.98
N LYS A 58 8.84 -6.44 9.78
CA LYS A 58 10.26 -6.75 9.86
C LYS A 58 10.60 -7.53 8.59
N ARG A 59 11.41 -6.90 7.73
CA ARG A 59 12.04 -7.57 6.59
C ARG A 59 13.08 -8.57 7.05
#